data_AF-A0A1G5FVZ6-F1
#
_entry.id   AF-A0A1G5FVZ6-F1
#
_cell.length_a   1.000
_cell.length_b   1.000
_cell.length_c   1.000
_cell.angle_alpha   90.00
_cell.angle_beta   90.00
_cell.angle_gamma   90.00
#
_symmetry.space_group_name_H-M   'P 1'
#
loop_
_entity.id
_entity.type
_entity.pdbx_description
1 polymer ?
#
loop_
_entity_poly.entity_id
_entity_poly.type
_entity_poly.pdbx_seq_one_letter_code
_entity_poly.pdbx_strand_id
1 'polypeptide(L)'
;MKTNAIFPTARPAALRGTMAKHFSHKISVTDAATRAEFRFDDGLATLAEVPEGLALTVEAADAATQVQLQDVLERHLLRFAHREAPAPLVWSPA
;
A
#
# COMPACT_ATOMS: atom_id res chain seq x y z
N MET A 1 -5.87 9.84 11.40
CA MET A 1 -6.58 8.54 11.47
C MET A 1 -5.68 7.48 10.90
N LYS A 2 -5.68 6.25 11.46
CA LYS A 2 -4.81 5.16 11.02
C LYS A 2 -5.61 3.89 10.74
N THR A 3 -5.34 3.25 9.61
CA THR A 3 -5.92 1.96 9.21
C THR A 3 -4.86 1.05 8.64
N ASN A 4 -5.10 -0.25 8.73
CA ASN A 4 -4.26 -1.27 8.12
C ASN A 4 -5.07 -2.28 7.32
N ALA A 5 -4.38 -3.02 6.45
CA ALA A 5 -4.88 -4.17 5.73
C ALA A 5 -3.73 -5.14 5.42
N ILE A 6 -4.07 -6.41 5.21
CA ILE A 6 -3.12 -7.42 4.72
C ILE A 6 -3.49 -7.77 3.29
N PHE A 7 -2.51 -7.71 2.39
CA PHE A 7 -2.59 -8.21 1.04
C PHE A 7 -1.86 -9.57 0.94
N PRO A 8 -2.59 -10.70 0.89
CA PRO A 8 -1.97 -12.01 0.78
C PRO A 8 -1.28 -12.18 -0.57
N THR A 9 0.00 -12.54 -0.56
CA THR A 9 0.77 -12.78 -1.79
C THR A 9 2.03 -13.57 -1.50
N ALA A 10 2.45 -14.39 -2.45
CA ALA A 10 3.76 -15.05 -2.41
C ALA A 10 4.90 -14.15 -2.93
N ARG A 11 4.61 -12.91 -3.36
CA ARG A 11 5.57 -12.01 -4.04
C ARG A 11 5.66 -10.61 -3.40
N PRO A 12 5.77 -10.48 -2.06
CA PRO A 12 5.67 -9.19 -1.39
C PRO A 12 6.75 -8.20 -1.83
N ALA A 13 8.01 -8.63 -1.94
CA ALA A 13 9.11 -7.79 -2.42
C ALA A 13 8.90 -7.27 -3.84
N ALA A 14 8.43 -8.12 -4.76
CA ALA A 14 8.21 -7.74 -6.16
C ALA A 14 7.07 -6.73 -6.30
N LEU A 15 5.97 -6.93 -5.58
CA LEU A 15 4.84 -6.01 -5.59
C LEU A 15 5.18 -4.69 -4.89
N ARG A 16 5.85 -4.71 -3.73
CA ARG A 16 6.37 -3.50 -3.06
C ARG A 16 7.27 -2.70 -3.99
N GLY A 17 8.26 -3.34 -4.62
CA GLY A 17 9.17 -2.67 -5.54
C GLY A 17 8.47 -2.09 -6.77
N THR A 18 7.43 -2.76 -7.28
CA THR A 18 6.61 -2.25 -8.39
C THR A 18 5.81 -1.03 -7.96
N MET A 19 5.16 -1.07 -6.79
CA MET A 19 4.46 0.07 -6.20
C MET A 19 5.41 1.25 -6.00
N ALA A 20 6.56 1.02 -5.34
CA ALA A 20 7.54 2.06 -5.06
C ALA A 20 8.02 2.76 -6.33
N LYS A 21 8.39 2.00 -7.37
CA LYS A 21 8.81 2.54 -8.67
C LYS A 21 7.70 3.30 -9.39
N HIS A 22 6.46 2.82 -9.33
CA HIS A 22 5.33 3.48 -10.00
C HIS A 22 5.00 4.82 -9.34
N PHE A 23 4.92 4.84 -8.01
CA PHE A 23 4.55 6.04 -7.26
C PHE A 23 5.67 7.08 -7.20
N SER A 24 6.95 6.69 -7.28
CA SER A 24 8.07 7.64 -7.26
C SER A 24 8.09 8.60 -8.46
N HIS A 25 7.30 8.33 -9.51
CA HIS A 25 7.11 9.27 -10.62
C HIS A 25 6.18 10.46 -10.27
N LYS A 26 5.44 10.39 -9.17
CA LYS A 26 4.41 11.37 -8.80
C LYS A 26 4.55 11.91 -7.39
N ILE A 27 5.03 11.09 -6.45
CA ILE A 27 5.13 11.43 -5.04
C ILE A 27 6.48 11.02 -4.47
N SER A 28 6.80 11.51 -3.27
CA SER A 28 8.00 11.09 -2.56
C SER A 28 7.82 9.67 -2.03
N VAL A 29 8.74 8.78 -2.42
CA VAL A 29 8.77 7.39 -1.96
C VAL A 29 10.13 7.09 -1.34
N THR A 30 10.13 6.57 -0.12
CA THR A 30 11.32 5.98 0.50
C THR A 30 11.22 4.48 0.39
N ASP A 31 12.11 3.86 -0.39
CA ASP A 31 12.15 2.41 -0.54
C ASP A 31 13.33 1.81 0.24
N ALA A 32 13.04 0.95 1.21
CA ALA A 32 14.00 0.22 2.02
C ALA A 32 13.87 -1.30 1.80
N ALA A 33 14.78 -2.09 2.38
CA ALA A 33 14.90 -3.52 2.08
C ALA A 33 13.58 -4.32 2.20
N THR A 34 12.77 -4.07 3.22
CA THR A 34 11.51 -4.80 3.50
C THR A 34 10.31 -3.88 3.68
N ARG A 35 10.46 -2.58 3.39
CA ARG A 35 9.43 -1.57 3.65
C ARG A 35 9.53 -0.43 2.64
N ALA A 36 8.39 0.07 2.17
CA ALA A 36 8.28 1.27 1.37
C ALA A 36 7.32 2.26 2.04
N GLU A 37 7.70 3.53 2.04
CA GLU A 37 6.89 4.64 2.55
C GLU A 37 6.53 5.58 1.40
N PHE A 38 5.26 5.97 1.33
CA PHE A 38 4.68 6.79 0.26
C PHE A 38 4.10 8.04 0.91
N ARG A 39 4.71 9.20 0.66
CA ARG A 39 4.27 10.49 1.22
C ARG A 39 3.35 11.19 0.23
N PHE A 40 2.09 11.32 0.61
CA PHE A 40 1.08 12.13 -0.05
C PHE A 40 0.97 13.48 0.67
N ASP A 41 0.35 14.47 0.03
CA ASP A 41 0.26 15.82 0.60
C ASP A 41 -0.43 15.82 1.98
N ASP A 42 -1.53 15.05 2.11
CA ASP A 42 -2.33 14.97 3.35
C ASP A 42 -2.30 13.58 4.02
N GLY A 43 -1.31 12.74 3.69
CA GLY A 43 -1.20 11.44 4.33
C GLY A 43 0.06 10.63 4.00
N LEU A 44 0.21 9.53 4.73
CA LEU A 44 1.33 8.61 4.64
C LEU A 44 0.79 7.19 4.44
N ALA A 45 1.31 6.50 3.43
CA ALA A 45 1.13 5.07 3.31
C ALA A 45 2.43 4.32 3.54
N THR A 46 2.32 3.11 4.07
CA THR A 46 3.44 2.19 4.26
C THR A 46 3.05 0.82 3.73
N LEU A 47 3.95 0.19 2.97
CA LEU A 47 3.92 -1.22 2.64
C LEU A 47 5.10 -1.91 3.32
N ALA A 48 4.83 -2.90 4.17
CA ALA A 48 5.85 -3.71 4.81
C ALA A 48 5.69 -5.19 4.39
N GLU A 49 6.81 -5.84 4.10
CA GLU A 49 6.84 -7.28 3.84
C GLU A 49 6.65 -8.04 5.15
N VAL A 50 5.68 -8.94 5.17
CA VAL A 50 5.35 -9.82 6.31
C VAL A 50 5.20 -11.26 5.82
N PRO A 51 5.28 -12.28 6.68
CA PRO A 51 5.15 -13.68 6.26
C PRO A 51 3.88 -13.99 5.46
N GLU A 52 2.78 -13.29 5.76
CA GLU A 52 1.48 -13.46 5.12
C GLU A 52 1.36 -12.71 3.77
N GLY A 53 2.31 -11.83 3.44
CA GLY A 53 2.30 -11.03 2.22
C GLY A 53 2.77 -9.58 2.45
N LEU A 54 1.93 -8.61 2.08
CA LEU A 54 2.19 -7.19 2.32
C LEU A 54 1.23 -6.63 3.35
N ALA A 55 1.78 -6.05 4.42
CA ALA A 55 1.04 -5.25 5.37
C ALA A 55 0.98 -3.80 4.88
N LEU A 56 -0.23 -3.30 4.66
CA LEU A 56 -0.48 -1.92 4.29
C LEU A 56 -0.91 -1.14 5.51
N THR A 57 -0.38 0.07 5.66
CA THR A 57 -0.82 1.05 6.66
C THR A 57 -1.09 2.37 5.97
N VAL A 58 -2.21 3.02 6.32
CA VAL A 58 -2.56 4.36 5.86
C VAL A 58 -2.78 5.24 7.07
N GLU A 59 -2.09 6.38 7.09
CA GLU A 59 -2.26 7.47 8.04
C GLU A 59 -2.70 8.71 7.27
N ALA A 60 -3.82 9.32 7.65
CA ALA A 60 -4.39 10.48 6.97
C ALA A 60 -4.93 11.52 7.96
N ALA A 61 -4.99 12.79 7.55
CA ALA A 61 -5.50 13.87 8.38
C ALA A 61 -7.00 13.71 8.74
N ASP A 62 -7.79 13.22 7.80
CA ASP A 62 -9.24 13.05 7.91
C ASP A 62 -9.74 11.77 7.21
N ALA A 63 -11.04 11.47 7.37
CA ALA A 63 -11.66 10.26 6.84
C ALA A 63 -11.78 10.24 5.30
N ALA A 64 -11.96 11.39 4.66
CA ALA A 64 -12.09 11.47 3.21
C ALA A 64 -10.74 11.15 2.55
N THR A 65 -9.67 11.78 3.06
CA THR A 65 -8.29 11.52 2.65
C THR A 65 -7.92 10.05 2.90
N GLN A 66 -8.31 9.49 4.04
CA GLN A 66 -8.09 8.09 4.36
C GLN A 66 -8.69 7.14 3.31
N VAL A 67 -9.98 7.31 2.98
CA VAL A 67 -10.67 6.48 1.98
C VAL A 67 -10.02 6.61 0.60
N GLN A 68 -9.62 7.83 0.22
CA GLN A 68 -8.92 8.07 -1.04
C GLN A 68 -7.59 7.31 -1.10
N LEU A 69 -6.76 7.40 -0.05
CA LEU A 69 -5.46 6.74 -0.03
C LEU A 69 -5.59 5.21 -0.05
N GLN A 70 -6.58 4.66 0.67
CA GLN A 70 -6.91 3.23 0.63
C GLN A 70 -7.26 2.78 -0.80
N ASP A 71 -8.17 3.47 -1.47
CA ASP A 71 -8.58 3.17 -2.86
C ASP A 71 -7.40 3.29 -3.84
N VAL A 72 -6.57 4.33 -3.70
CA VAL A 72 -5.38 4.51 -4.56
C VAL A 72 -4.43 3.33 -4.41
N LEU A 73 -4.10 2.92 -3.18
CA LEU A 73 -3.20 1.78 -2.97
C LEU A 73 -3.80 0.48 -3.50
N GLU A 74 -5.07 0.23 -3.19
CA GLU A 74 -5.77 -1.00 -3.59
C GLU A 74 -5.83 -1.16 -5.11
N ARG A 75 -6.30 -0.14 -5.83
CA ARG A 75 -6.44 -0.22 -7.31
C ARG A 75 -5.12 -0.49 -8.01
N HIS A 76 -4.01 0.07 -7.51
CA HIS A 76 -2.69 -0.17 -8.07
C HIS A 76 -2.18 -1.57 -7.71
N LEU A 77 -2.35 -1.99 -6.46
CA LEU A 77 -1.90 -3.30 -6.01
C LEU A 77 -2.66 -4.42 -6.73
N LEU A 78 -3.98 -4.35 -6.82
CA LEU A 78 -4.82 -5.32 -7.57
C LEU A 78 -4.42 -5.39 -9.05
N ARG A 79 -4.10 -4.25 -9.68
CA ARG A 79 -3.62 -4.20 -11.06
C ARG A 79 -2.27 -4.90 -11.22
N PHE A 80 -1.32 -4.65 -10.34
CA PHE A 80 0.01 -5.26 -10.42
C PHE A 80 0.02 -6.74 -10.04
N ALA A 81 -0.93 -7.15 -9.20
CA ALA A 81 -1.14 -8.53 -8.81
C ALA A 81 -2.18 -9.27 -9.67
N HIS A 82 -2.62 -8.74 -10.83
CA HIS A 82 -3.71 -9.32 -11.63
C HIS A 82 -3.57 -10.82 -11.96
N ARG A 83 -2.33 -11.34 -12.03
CA ARG A 83 -2.07 -12.78 -12.28
C ARG A 83 -2.38 -13.69 -11.09
N GLU A 84 -2.55 -13.12 -9.90
CA GLU A 84 -2.88 -13.82 -8.66
C GLU A 84 -4.39 -13.82 -8.38
N ALA A 85 -5.21 -13.20 -9.24
CA ALA A 85 -6.65 -12.99 -9.04
C ALA A 85 -7.00 -12.48 -7.62
N PRO A 86 -6.39 -11.37 -7.18
CA PRO A 86 -6.48 -10.93 -5.80
C PRO A 86 -7.88 -10.44 -5.42
N ALA A 87 -8.27 -10.70 -4.17
CA ALA A 87 -9.45 -10.11 -3.57
C ALA A 87 -9.20 -8.65 -3.14
N PRO A 88 -10.25 -7.81 -3.05
CA PRO A 88 -10.16 -6.49 -2.43
C PRO A 88 -9.60 -6.55 -0.99
N LEU A 89 -8.96 -5.48 -0.54
CA LEU A 89 -8.40 -5.42 0.81
C LEU A 89 -9.50 -5.22 1.84
N VAL A 90 -9.35 -5.91 2.97
CA VAL A 90 -10.19 -5.68 4.15
C VAL A 90 -9.46 -4.69 5.06
N TRP A 91 -9.89 -3.44 5.05
CA TRP A 91 -9.33 -2.37 5.88
C TRP A 91 -9.92 -2.39 7.28
N SER A 92 -9.07 -2.20 8.29
CA SER A 92 -9.46 -2.12 9.70
C SER A 92 -8.78 -0.94 10.38
N PRO A 93 -9.40 -0.32 11.39
CA PRO A 93 -8.70 0.62 12.27
C PRO A 93 -7.43 -0.04 12.83
N ALA A 94 -6.33 0.71 12.84
CA ALA A 94 -5.03 0.23 13.32
C ALA A 94 -4.79 0.51 14.80
#